data_AF-A0A7L4WDC9-F1
#
_entry.id   AF-A0A7L4WDC9-F1
#
_cell.length_a   1.000
_cell.length_b   1.000
_cell.length_c   1.000
_cell.angle_alpha   90.00
_cell.angle_beta   90.00
_cell.angle_gamma   90.00
#
_symmetry.space_group_name_H-M   'P 1'
#
loop_
_entity.id
_entity.type
_entity.pdbx_description
1 polymer ?
#
loop_
_entity_poly.entity_id
_entity_poly.type
_entity_poly.pdbx_seq_one_letter_code
_entity_poly.pdbx_strand_id
1 'polypeptide(L)' 'MEPLEKRVMQLEIDKLGLQFQVAFLLEKLNISGDELAEFAKASLAAFDDSDKKSDMALYLTGVIKGLSQDQDEIN' A
#
# COMPACT_ATOMS: atom_id res chain seq x y z
N MET A 1 -2.82 24.76 -17.24
CA MET A 1 -2.72 23.84 -16.09
C MET A 1 -1.83 24.52 -15.06
N GLU A 2 -2.38 24.77 -13.88
CA GLU A 2 -1.68 25.43 -12.78
C GLU A 2 -0.52 24.55 -12.26
N PRO A 3 0.53 25.12 -11.66
CA PRO A 3 1.68 24.36 -11.15
C PRO A 3 1.30 23.24 -10.19
N LEU A 4 0.27 23.44 -9.35
CA LEU A 4 -0.24 22.44 -8.41
C LEU A 4 -0.91 21.28 -9.14
N GLU A 5 -1.77 21.56 -10.12
CA GLU A 5 -2.48 20.54 -10.92
C GLU A 5 -1.49 19.63 -11.65
N LYS A 6 -0.44 20.23 -12.25
CA LYS A 6 0.62 19.47 -12.91
C LYS A 6 1.37 18.56 -11.94
N ARG A 7 1.61 19.03 -10.71
CA ARG A 7 2.28 18.23 -9.68
C ARG A 7 1.41 17.08 -9.19
N VAL A 8 0.11 17.32 -8.99
CA VAL A 8 -0.86 16.28 -8.63
C VAL A 8 -0.91 15.20 -9.72
N MET A 9 -1.04 15.59 -10.98
CA MET A 9 -1.08 14.64 -12.10
C MET A 9 0.21 13.81 -12.21
N GLN A 10 1.38 14.41 -11.96
CA GLN A 10 2.64 13.65 -11.92
C GLN A 10 2.64 12.63 -10.78
N LEU A 11 2.18 13.01 -9.59
CA LEU A 11 2.10 12.10 -8.45
C LEU A 11 1.12 10.94 -8.69
N GLU A 12 0.02 11.17 -9.42
CA GLU A 12 -0.91 10.11 -9.82
C GLU A 12 -0.28 9.12 -10.81
N ILE A 13 0.49 9.63 -11.79
CA ILE A 13 1.25 8.79 -12.72
C ILE A 13 2.30 7.96 -11.98
N ASP A 14 3.05 8.59 -11.07
CA ASP A 14 4.07 7.92 -10.27
C ASP A 14 3.44 6.84 -9.37
N LYS A 15 2.28 7.13 -8.76
CA LYS A 15 1.49 6.17 -7.98
C LYS A 15 1.09 4.95 -8.80
N LEU A 16 0.55 5.16 -10.02
CA LEU A 16 0.18 4.08 -10.93
C LEU A 16 1.39 3.21 -11.28
N GLY A 17 2.53 3.82 -11.60
CA GLY A 17 3.77 3.10 -11.89
C GLY A 17 4.22 2.21 -10.72
N LEU A 18 4.15 2.73 -9.50
CA LEU A 18 4.46 1.98 -8.28
C LEU A 18 3.49 0.82 -8.05
N GLN A 19 2.19 1.02 -8.28
CA GLN A 19 1.18 -0.04 -8.16
C GLN A 19 1.47 -1.19 -9.13
N PHE A 20 1.81 -0.91 -10.38
CA PHE A 20 2.20 -1.93 -11.35
C PHE A 20 3.47 -2.69 -10.94
N GLN A 21 4.48 -1.98 -10.43
CA GLN A 21 5.71 -2.62 -9.96
C GLN A 21 5.46 -3.57 -8.79
N VAL A 22 4.62 -3.17 -7.83
CA VAL A 22 4.25 -4.02 -6.70
C VAL A 22 3.48 -5.24 -7.18
N ALA A 23 2.48 -5.07 -8.05
CA ALA A 23 1.72 -6.19 -8.62
C ALA A 23 2.63 -7.19 -9.35
N PHE A 24 3.56 -6.71 -10.16
CA PHE A 24 4.53 -7.56 -10.86
C PHE A 24 5.46 -8.32 -9.89
N LEU A 25 5.90 -7.67 -8.80
CA LEU A 25 6.72 -8.32 -7.79
C LEU A 25 5.95 -9.41 -7.05
N LEU A 26 4.68 -9.16 -6.70
CA LEU A 26 3.80 -10.14 -6.08
C LEU A 26 3.58 -11.35 -6.98
N GLU A 27 3.30 -11.13 -8.26
CA GLU A 27 3.18 -12.20 -9.26
C GLU A 27 4.48 -13.01 -9.37
N LYS A 28 5.63 -12.33 -9.49
CA LYS A 28 6.94 -12.99 -9.62
C LYS A 28 7.30 -13.83 -8.40
N LEU A 29 6.90 -13.39 -7.20
CA LEU A 29 7.14 -14.10 -5.95
C LEU A 29 6.04 -15.14 -5.64
N ASN A 30 5.00 -15.22 -6.47
CA ASN A 30 3.81 -16.03 -6.24
C ASN A 30 3.19 -15.75 -4.86
N ILE A 31 3.09 -14.46 -4.52
CA ILE A 31 2.48 -13.94 -3.30
C ILE A 31 1.19 -13.25 -3.69
N SER A 32 0.09 -13.64 -3.07
CA SER A 32 -1.21 -12.98 -3.20
C SER A 32 -1.26 -11.66 -2.42
N GLY A 33 -2.21 -10.79 -2.81
CA GLY A 33 -2.49 -9.59 -2.03
C GLY A 33 -2.87 -9.90 -0.57
N ASP A 34 -3.59 -11.00 -0.34
CA ASP A 34 -3.99 -11.45 1.00
C ASP A 34 -2.78 -11.85 1.85
N GLU A 35 -1.85 -12.63 1.29
CA GLU A 35 -0.60 -12.99 1.97
C GLU A 35 0.25 -11.76 2.31
N LEU A 36 0.30 -10.76 1.42
CA LEU A 36 0.96 -9.50 1.71
C LEU A 36 0.24 -8.72 2.83
N ALA A 37 -1.09 -8.70 2.83
CA ALA A 37 -1.88 -8.04 3.87
C ALA A 37 -1.73 -8.73 5.23
N GLU A 38 -1.70 -10.07 5.27
CA GLU A 38 -1.43 -10.85 6.48
C GLU A 38 -0.01 -10.60 7.01
N PHE A 39 0.98 -10.59 6.12
CA PHE A 39 2.35 -10.23 6.48
C PHE A 39 2.43 -8.82 7.07
N ALA A 40 1.74 -7.85 6.47
CA ALA A 40 1.70 -6.48 6.95
C ALA A 40 1.02 -6.37 8.34
N LYS A 41 -0.07 -7.12 8.57
CA LYS A 41 -0.75 -7.19 9.88
C LYS A 41 0.16 -7.79 10.95
N ALA A 42 0.82 -8.91 10.64
CA ALA A 42 1.74 -9.58 11.56
C ALA A 42 2.94 -8.67 11.89
N SER A 43 3.49 -8.00 10.87
CA SER A 43 4.58 -7.04 11.04
C SER A 43 4.15 -5.88 11.93
N LEU A 44 2.97 -5.28 11.69
CA LEU A 44 2.44 -4.17 12.47
C LEU A 44 2.16 -4.57 13.93
N ALA A 45 1.68 -5.78 14.17
CA ALA A 45 1.43 -6.31 15.52
C ALA A 45 2.72 -6.52 16.33
N ALA A 46 3.86 -6.67 15.66
CA ALA A 46 5.17 -6.79 16.29
C ALA A 46 5.81 -5.44 16.66
N PHE A 47 5.23 -4.30 16.25
CA PHE A 47 5.69 -2.99 16.72
C PHE A 47 5.19 -2.74 18.15
N ASP A 48 6.12 -2.37 19.04
CA ASP A 48 5.76 -1.89 20.37
C ASP A 48 4.90 -0.62 20.28
N ASP A 49 4.04 -0.38 21.29
CA ASP A 49 3.09 0.74 21.32
C ASP A 49 3.75 2.13 21.15
N SER A 50 5.05 2.26 21.45
CA SER A 50 5.83 3.48 21.21
C SER A 50 6.08 3.76 19.72
N ASP A 51 6.09 2.73 18.89
CA ASP A 51 6.53 2.76 17.49
C ASP A 51 5.37 2.83 16.50
N LYS A 52 4.13 2.82 17.00
CA LYS A 52 2.90 2.99 16.19
C LYS A 52 2.80 4.35 15.49
N LYS A 53 3.67 5.31 15.83
CA LYS A 53 3.84 6.58 15.12
C LYS A 53 5.00 6.60 14.11
N SER A 54 5.71 5.47 13.94
CA SER A 54 6.78 5.39 12.95
C SER A 54 6.22 5.42 11.52
N ASP A 55 7.00 5.97 10.58
CA ASP A 55 6.66 5.98 9.16
C ASP A 55 6.38 4.57 8.62
N MET A 56 7.03 3.56 9.20
CA MET A 56 6.80 2.15 8.86
C MET A 56 5.42 1.67 9.32
N ALA A 57 4.98 2.02 10.52
CA ALA A 57 3.65 1.68 11.00
C ALA A 57 2.55 2.31 10.14
N LEU A 58 2.75 3.56 9.69
CA LEU A 58 1.85 4.25 8.76
C LEU A 58 1.85 3.56 7.39
N TYR A 59 3.02 3.17 6.87
CA TYR A 59 3.14 2.43 5.62
C TYR A 59 2.40 1.09 5.66
N LEU A 60 2.65 0.27 6.68
CA LEU A 60 1.99 -1.03 6.86
C LEU A 60 0.47 -0.88 7.00
N THR A 61 0.01 0.13 7.75
CA THR A 61 -1.42 0.45 7.85
C THR A 61 -2.00 0.83 6.48
N GLY A 62 -1.26 1.58 5.68
CA GLY A 62 -1.64 1.95 4.30
C GLY A 62 -1.75 0.73 3.38
N VAL A 63 -0.81 -0.21 3.45
CA VAL A 63 -0.84 -1.47 2.70
C VAL A 63 -2.07 -2.29 3.07
N ILE A 64 -2.31 -2.49 4.37
CA ILE A 64 -3.48 -3.24 4.86
C ILE A 64 -4.78 -2.63 4.33
N LYS A 65 -4.94 -1.30 4.43
CA LYS A 65 -6.14 -0.62 3.96
C LYS A 65 -6.29 -0.66 2.45
N GLY A 66 -5.21 -0.40 1.71
CA GLY A 66 -5.22 -0.36 0.25
C GLY A 66 -5.57 -1.71 -0.39
N LEU A 67 -5.22 -2.82 0.26
CA LEU A 67 -5.57 -4.17 -0.21
C LEU A 67 -6.98 -4.61 0.23
N SER A 68 -7.52 -4.04 1.31
CA SER A 68 -8.89 -4.36 1.78
C SER A 68 -10.01 -3.59 1.08
N GLN A 69 -9.73 -2.43 0.47
CA GLN A 69 -10.77 -1.60 -0.15
C GLN A 69 -11.36 -2.19 -1.44
N ASP A 70 -10.64 -3.08 -2.13
CA ASP A 70 -11.13 -3.73 -3.35
C ASP A 70 -12.16 -4.84 -3.08
N GLN A 71 -12.39 -5.25 -1.83
CA GLN A 71 -13.36 -6.31 -1.49
C GLN A 71 -14.78 -5.79 -1.19
N ASP A 72 -14.94 -4.50 -0.84
CA ASP A 72 -16.24 -3.93 -0.46
C ASP A 72 -17.01 -3.31 -1.64
N GLU A 73 -16.37 -3.03 -2.79
CA GLU A 73 -17.03 -2.42 -3.95
C GLU A 73 -17.63 -3.43 -4.96
N ILE A 74 -17.55 -4.74 -4.68
CA ILE A 74 -18.02 -5.83 -5.57
C ILE A 74 -19.20 -6.63 -4.97
N ASN A 75 -19.82 -6.16 -3.88
CA ASN A 75 -21.04 -6.77 -3.31
C ASN A 75 -22.28 -5.89 -3.46
#